data_AF-A0A535BJN4-F1
#
_entry.id   AF-A0A535BJN4-F1
#
_cell.length_a   1.000
_cell.length_b   1.000
_cell.length_c   1.000
_cell.angle_alpha   90.00
_cell.angle_beta   90.00
_cell.angle_gamma   90.00
#
_symmetry.space_group_name_H-M   'P 1'
#
loop_
_entity.id
_entity.type
_entity.pdbx_description
1 polymer ?
#
loop_
_entity_poly.entity_id
_entity_poly.type
_entity_poly.pdbx_seq_one_letter_code
_entity_poly.pdbx_strand_id
1 'polypeptide(L)'
;MSELLLLLQLAIEVAFAILALRTVASWMRQPDRRHGNLAIALGSLALLLLLGPALGGTGSTAQVLTDIAVVLFLVSGYGLLMFRESFVP
;
A
#
# COMPACT_ATOMS: atom_id res chain seq x y z
N MET A 1 -18.58 20.70 4.17
CA MET A 1 -18.49 19.27 3.74
C MET A 1 -17.10 18.91 3.22
N SER A 2 -16.42 19.80 2.47
CA SER A 2 -15.06 19.60 1.98
C SER A 2 -14.01 19.41 3.08
N GLU A 3 -14.03 20.21 4.16
CA GLU A 3 -13.07 20.09 5.26
C GLU A 3 -13.14 18.74 5.99
N LEU A 4 -14.35 18.21 6.21
CA LEU A 4 -14.54 16.92 6.86
C LEU A 4 -14.01 15.77 5.98
N LEU A 5 -14.18 15.86 4.66
CA LEU A 5 -13.61 14.90 3.71
C LEU A 5 -12.08 14.97 3.69
N LEU A 6 -11.50 16.16 3.71
CA LEU A 6 -10.05 16.35 3.77
C LEU A 6 -9.45 15.78 5.06
N LEU A 7 -10.08 16.06 6.21
CA LEU A 7 -9.67 15.52 7.51
C LEU A 7 -9.73 13.99 7.54
N LEU A 8 -10.81 13.41 7.01
CA LEU A 8 -10.97 11.96 6.96
C LEU A 8 -9.94 11.31 6.02
N GLN A 9 -9.70 11.90 4.86
CA GLN A 9 -8.69 11.42 3.92
C GLN A 9 -7.30 11.45 4.54
N LEU A 10 -6.92 12.57 5.18
CA LEU A 10 -5.65 12.68 5.88
C LEU A 10 -5.53 11.64 7.01
N ALA A 11 -6.60 11.41 7.76
CA ALA A 11 -6.61 10.41 8.83
C ALA A 11 -6.39 8.98 8.28
N ILE A 12 -7.00 8.65 7.13
CA ILE A 12 -6.81 7.37 6.45
C ILE A 12 -5.36 7.23 5.97
N GLU A 13 -4.82 8.25 5.29
CA GLU A 13 -3.44 8.25 4.81
C GLU A 13 -2.44 8.05 5.94
N VAL A 14 -2.60 8.78 7.05
CA VAL A 14 -1.74 8.67 8.24
C VAL A 14 -1.87 7.29 8.89
N ALA A 15 -3.09 6.77 9.05
CA ALA A 15 -3.32 5.45 9.65
C ALA A 15 -2.66 4.33 8.83
N PHE A 16 -2.83 4.36 7.50
CA PHE A 16 -2.22 3.39 6.60
C PHE A 16 -0.69 3.54 6.54
N ALA A 17 -0.17 4.76 6.55
CA ALA A 17 1.28 5.00 6.61
C ALA A 17 1.89 4.43 7.88
N ILE A 18 1.28 4.66 9.05
CA ILE A 18 1.71 4.10 10.33
C ILE A 18 1.65 2.58 10.29
N LEU A 19 0.56 2.00 9.77
CA LEU A 19 0.40 0.55 9.66
C LEU A 19 1.51 -0.06 8.80
N ALA A 20 1.75 0.48 7.60
CA ALA A 20 2.79 0.02 6.70
C ALA A 20 4.18 0.14 7.33
N LEU A 21 4.50 1.29 7.93
CA LEU A 21 5.77 1.49 8.64
C LEU A 21 5.96 0.48 9.76
N ARG A 22 4.91 0.22 10.58
CA ARG A 22 4.98 -0.77 11.65
C ARG A 22 5.15 -2.19 11.11
N THR A 23 4.45 -2.55 10.04
CA THR A 23 4.58 -3.88 9.43
C THR A 23 5.98 -4.09 8.85
N VAL A 24 6.52 -3.11 8.12
CA VAL A 24 7.89 -3.16 7.57
C VAL A 24 8.92 -3.19 8.70
N ALA A 25 8.79 -2.34 9.72
CA ALA A 25 9.70 -2.31 10.86
C ALA A 25 9.66 -3.61 11.68
N SER A 26 8.48 -4.21 11.83
CA SER A 26 8.31 -5.52 12.48
C SER A 26 9.03 -6.61 11.69
N TRP A 27 8.88 -6.62 10.36
CA TRP A 27 9.58 -7.58 9.49
C TRP A 27 11.10 -7.39 9.52
N MET A 28 11.60 -6.16 9.49
CA MET A 28 13.04 -5.89 9.56
C MET A 28 13.66 -6.37 10.87
N ARG A 29 12.91 -6.33 11.98
CA ARG A 29 13.38 -6.79 13.29
C ARG A 29 13.41 -8.31 13.42
N GLN A 30 12.47 -9.01 12.77
CA GLN A 30 12.39 -10.47 12.77
C GLN A 30 12.04 -10.95 11.35
N PRO A 31 13.05 -11.12 10.47
CA PRO A 31 12.83 -11.49 9.08
C PRO A 31 12.36 -12.94 8.97
N ASP A 32 11.07 -13.14 9.08
CA ASP A 32 10.39 -14.38 8.74
C ASP A 32 9.79 -14.25 7.33
N ARG A 33 9.97 -15.29 6.50
CA ARG A 33 9.49 -15.33 5.12
C ARG A 33 7.98 -15.10 5.02
N ARG A 34 7.22 -15.59 6.02
CA ARG A 34 5.75 -15.39 6.08
C ARG A 34 5.38 -13.92 6.27
N HIS A 35 6.06 -13.26 7.20
CA HIS A 35 5.81 -11.86 7.55
C HIS A 35 6.30 -10.88 6.46
N GLY A 36 7.28 -11.29 5.64
CA GLY A 36 7.76 -10.51 4.50
C GLY A 36 6.70 -10.27 3.42
N ASN A 37 5.89 -11.28 3.11
CA ASN A 37 4.82 -11.16 2.12
C ASN A 37 3.72 -10.19 2.59
N LEU A 38 3.39 -10.20 3.88
CA LEU A 38 2.47 -9.23 4.48
C LEU A 38 3.04 -7.80 4.46
N ALA A 39 4.34 -7.65 4.70
CA ALA A 39 5.02 -6.35 4.62
C ALA A 39 5.01 -5.79 3.20
N ILE A 40 5.25 -6.63 2.18
CA ILE A 40 5.14 -6.24 0.76
C ILE A 40 3.69 -5.86 0.43
N ALA A 41 2.72 -6.66 0.88
CA ALA A 41 1.30 -6.42 0.63
C ALA A 41 0.83 -5.07 1.17
N LEU A 42 1.06 -4.82 2.46
CA LEU A 42 0.63 -3.60 3.13
C LEU A 42 1.48 -2.39 2.73
N GLY A 43 2.78 -2.57 2.48
CA GLY A 43 3.68 -1.50 2.05
C GLY A 43 3.33 -0.97 0.66
N SER A 44 3.09 -1.85 -0.31
CA SER A 44 2.66 -1.45 -1.66
C SER A 44 1.28 -0.79 -1.67
N LEU A 45 0.35 -1.28 -0.85
CA LEU A 45 -0.98 -0.68 -0.69
C LEU A 45 -0.89 0.73 -0.07
N ALA A 46 -0.03 0.94 0.93
CA ALA A 46 0.17 2.25 1.52
C ALA A 46 0.80 3.25 0.55
N LEU A 47 1.77 2.82 -0.27
CA LEU A 47 2.32 3.65 -1.35
C LEU A 47 1.24 4.02 -2.37
N LEU A 48 0.35 3.09 -2.71
CA LEU A 48 -0.77 3.35 -3.61
C LEU A 48 -1.73 4.41 -3.05
N LEU A 49 -2.06 4.34 -1.76
CA LEU A 49 -2.89 5.33 -1.06
C LEU A 49 -2.25 6.72 -1.09
N LEU A 50 -0.95 6.82 -0.85
CA LEU A 50 -0.21 8.08 -0.93
C LEU A 50 -0.15 8.64 -2.36
N LEU A 51 -0.19 7.78 -3.38
CA LEU A 51 -0.29 8.19 -4.78
C LEU A 51 -1.70 8.70 -5.14
N GLY A 52 -2.73 8.24 -4.43
CA GLY A 52 -4.15 8.51 -4.71
C GLY A 52 -4.48 9.97 -5.06
N PRO A 53 -4.05 10.97 -4.25
CA PRO A 53 -4.31 12.39 -4.52
C PRO A 53 -3.70 12.90 -5.83
N ALA A 54 -2.64 12.26 -6.33
CA ALA A 54 -1.96 12.65 -7.57
C ALA A 54 -2.52 11.94 -8.82
N LEU A 55 -3.45 10.99 -8.64
CA LEU A 55 -4.13 10.32 -9.74
C LEU A 55 -5.28 11.18 -10.30
N GLY A 56 -5.66 10.94 -11.56
CA GLY A 56 -6.79 11.62 -12.20
C GLY A 56 -6.44 12.84 -13.07
N GLY A 57 -5.15 13.11 -13.28
CA GLY A 57 -4.69 14.08 -14.27
C GLY A 57 -4.82 13.60 -15.72
N THR A 58 -4.43 14.45 -16.67
CA THR A 58 -4.36 14.11 -18.11
C THR A 58 -2.93 14.27 -18.62
N GLY A 59 -2.57 13.51 -19.67
CA GLY A 59 -1.23 13.54 -20.27
C GLY A 59 -0.33 12.36 -19.87
N SER A 60 0.90 12.34 -20.41
CA SER A 60 1.85 11.23 -20.26
C SER A 60 2.24 10.96 -18.80
N THR A 61 2.44 12.02 -18.01
CA THR A 61 2.77 11.87 -16.58
C THR A 61 1.64 11.18 -15.81
N ALA A 62 0.38 11.52 -16.10
CA ALA A 62 -0.77 10.90 -15.44
C ALA A 62 -0.91 9.42 -15.83
N GLN A 63 -0.61 9.07 -17.07
CA GLN A 63 -0.55 7.67 -17.53
C GLN A 63 0.53 6.89 -16.77
N VAL A 64 1.76 7.41 -16.70
CA VAL A 64 2.86 6.76 -15.95
C VAL A 64 2.49 6.58 -14.48
N LEU A 65 1.86 7.59 -13.86
CA LEU A 65 1.41 7.49 -12.47
C LEU A 65 0.34 6.41 -12.27
N THR A 66 -0.57 6.27 -13.23
CA THR A 66 -1.59 5.23 -13.23
C THR A 66 -0.98 3.84 -13.42
N ASP A 67 0.00 3.69 -14.30
CA ASP A 67 0.72 2.43 -14.51
C ASP A 67 1.47 2.00 -13.24
N ILE A 68 2.13 2.94 -12.56
CA ILE A 68 2.77 2.71 -11.26
C ILE A 68 1.73 2.28 -10.22
N ALA A 69 0.58 2.95 -10.16
CA ALA A 69 -0.50 2.60 -9.25
C ALA A 69 -1.03 1.17 -9.49
N VAL A 70 -1.19 0.77 -10.76
CA VAL A 70 -1.60 -0.59 -11.13
C VAL A 70 -0.55 -1.62 -10.70
N VAL A 71 0.74 -1.35 -10.93
CA VAL A 71 1.82 -2.26 -10.52
C VAL A 71 1.84 -2.41 -8.99
N LEU A 72 1.72 -1.32 -8.23
CA LEU A 72 1.65 -1.36 -6.77
C LEU A 72 0.43 -2.17 -6.29
N PHE A 73 -0.73 -1.99 -6.91
CA PHE A 73 -1.92 -2.76 -6.59
C PHE A 73 -1.73 -4.26 -6.84
N LEU A 74 -1.14 -4.64 -7.98
CA LEU A 74 -0.84 -6.03 -8.32
C LEU A 74 0.16 -6.65 -7.34
N VAL A 75 1.22 -5.92 -7.00
CA VAL A 75 2.22 -6.35 -6.00
C VAL A 75 1.56 -6.56 -4.63
N SER A 76 0.62 -5.69 -4.26
CA SER A 76 -0.14 -5.83 -3.01
C SER A 76 -0.94 -7.13 -2.98
N GLY A 77 -1.71 -7.39 -4.05
CA GLY A 77 -2.48 -8.62 -4.20
C GLY A 77 -1.60 -9.87 -4.19
N TYR A 78 -0.46 -9.84 -4.88
CA TYR A 78 0.51 -10.93 -4.88
C TYR A 78 1.04 -11.23 -3.47
N GLY A 79 1.39 -10.19 -2.71
CA GLY A 79 1.84 -10.33 -1.32
C GLY A 79 0.76 -10.97 -0.43
N LEU A 80 -0.52 -10.62 -0.61
CA LEU A 80 -1.63 -11.22 0.13
C LEU A 80 -1.82 -12.70 -0.22
N LEU A 81 -1.69 -13.08 -1.50
CA LEU A 81 -1.80 -14.47 -1.94
C LEU A 81 -0.66 -15.33 -1.36
N MET A 82 0.59 -14.85 -1.45
CA MET A 82 1.75 -15.54 -0.89
C MET A 82 1.74 -15.62 0.64
N PHE A 83 1.15 -14.62 1.31
CA PHE A 83 0.88 -14.71 2.75
C PHE A 83 -0.17 -15.80 3.05
N ARG A 84 -1.25 -15.87 2.26
CA ARG A 84 -2.30 -16.90 2.43
C ARG A 84 -1.74 -18.31 2.25
N GLU A 85 -0.93 -18.55 1.23
CA GLU A 85 -0.28 -19.86 1.00
C GLU A 85 0.61 -20.29 2.17
N SER A 86 1.07 -19.36 3.01
CA SER A 86 1.80 -19.71 4.22
C SER A 86 0.92 -20.37 5.30
N PHE A 87 -0.41 -20.25 5.24
CA PHE A 87 -1.33 -20.86 6.22
C PHE A 87 -1.93 -22.20 5.78
N VAL A 88 -1.99 -22.46 4.48
CA VAL A 88 -2.57 -23.68 3.92
C VAL A 88 -1.44 -24.47 3.22
N PRO A 89 -0.87 -25.50 3.88
CA PRO A 89 0.11 -26.38 3.25
C PRO A 89 -0.53 -27.33 2.23
#